data_AF-A0A7X7FPU7-F1
#
_entry.id   AF-A0A7X7FPU7-F1
#
_cell.length_a   1.000
_cell.length_b   1.000
_cell.length_c   1.000
_cell.angle_alpha   90.00
_cell.angle_beta   90.00
_cell.angle_gamma   90.00
#
_symmetry.space_group_name_H-M   'P 1'
#
loop_
_entity.id
_entity.type
_entity.pdbx_description
1 polymer ?
#
loop_
_entity_poly.entity_id
_entity_poly.type
_entity_poly.pdbx_seq_one_letter_code
_entity_poly.pdbx_strand_id
1 'polypeptide(L)'
;GRLAMFAARAFNRFLVGRKRAPNVRYLIAGSNLALIKAQEGAEDDPNEAIDDVEPLVKGKRRVLYIGVTCGLSAPYVASQVLHLSRRRGTNCVLIGFNPADRARDVEVENWDKTFASAIQSVSHRKNFLLLNPVVGPEPVTGSTRMKGGSATKLLLEIIFALAIEKTKPSALPDHVAACLRAYEETRLAVYEQTATIGRLVELGGQVLRRRGHIYYVGAGTPGILGTVDASECPPTFGADFDTVRGFIVGGWRTLLGPGHDLSDQGPWYRISLDEFNHVQLPRLSGNDLVVGLGMHLDRQVGEALQRSRKAGALTAVVQVGRPVTGRRVVDAVVCVPYVPKTIIPGASVFEEYGTKLVLNALTTGGHILSGKVYQNRMVDLRISNNKLFHRTIGIIQHITGISADAAKRYMLRSIYKTDRVTPPMLHAKPSEHVKASTNVPKIVPKALIMAVGRTTLAEAEKLLKKEPIVRAAIERLKSAST
;
A
#
# COMPACT_ATOMS: atom_id res chain seq x y z
N GLY A 1 -4.76 8.00 -0.95
CA GLY A 1 -3.96 8.77 -1.92
C GLY A 1 -3.79 8.09 -3.27
N ARG A 2 -2.87 7.11 -3.39
CA ARG A 2 -2.44 6.53 -4.69
C ARG A 2 -3.59 6.00 -5.58
N LEU A 3 -4.58 5.34 -4.98
CA LEU A 3 -5.75 4.86 -5.71
C LEU A 3 -6.68 5.99 -6.19
N ALA A 4 -6.75 7.11 -5.47
CA ALA A 4 -7.48 8.28 -5.92
C ALA A 4 -6.82 8.90 -7.17
N MET A 5 -5.47 8.94 -7.21
CA MET A 5 -4.73 9.33 -8.41
C MET A 5 -5.06 8.42 -9.60
N PHE A 6 -5.05 7.10 -9.38
CA PHE A 6 -5.42 6.12 -10.42
C PHE A 6 -6.83 6.33 -10.96
N ALA A 7 -7.82 6.40 -10.06
CA ALA A 7 -9.22 6.55 -10.44
C ALA A 7 -9.46 7.89 -11.16
N ALA A 8 -8.88 8.99 -10.65
CA ALA A 8 -8.95 10.30 -11.30
C ALA A 8 -8.33 10.28 -12.70
N ARG A 9 -7.20 9.61 -12.87
CA ARG A 9 -6.52 9.47 -14.16
C ARG A 9 -7.35 8.64 -15.15
N ALA A 10 -7.93 7.52 -14.73
CA ALA A 10 -8.80 6.70 -15.58
C ALA A 10 -10.00 7.50 -16.08
N PHE A 11 -10.68 8.22 -15.18
CA PHE A 11 -11.84 9.02 -15.52
C PHE A 11 -11.49 10.22 -16.43
N ASN A 12 -10.42 10.95 -16.12
CA ASN A 12 -10.00 12.08 -16.94
C ASN A 12 -9.59 11.64 -18.34
N ARG A 13 -8.99 10.46 -18.52
CA ARG A 13 -8.71 9.90 -19.85
C ARG A 13 -9.98 9.64 -20.64
N PHE A 14 -11.01 9.08 -20.00
CA PHE A 14 -12.33 8.92 -20.62
C PHE A 14 -12.89 10.28 -21.10
N LEU A 15 -12.83 11.31 -20.26
CA LEU A 15 -13.30 12.66 -20.62
C LEU A 15 -12.53 13.26 -21.79
N VAL A 16 -11.20 13.19 -21.76
CA VAL A 16 -10.33 13.69 -22.84
C VAL A 16 -10.60 12.96 -24.14
N GLY A 17 -10.78 11.63 -24.10
CA GLY A 17 -11.18 10.84 -25.27
C GLY A 17 -12.53 11.26 -25.87
N ARG A 18 -13.40 11.88 -25.07
CA ARG A 18 -14.67 12.49 -25.49
C ARG A 18 -14.56 13.99 -25.80
N LYS A 19 -13.34 14.53 -25.96
CA LYS A 19 -13.05 15.96 -26.16
C LYS A 19 -13.62 16.86 -25.07
N ARG A 20 -13.68 16.37 -23.82
CA ARG A 20 -14.12 17.14 -22.65
C ARG A 20 -12.92 17.46 -21.77
N ALA A 21 -12.94 18.63 -21.14
CA ALA A 21 -11.90 19.03 -20.20
C ALA A 21 -11.87 18.11 -18.96
N PRO A 22 -10.67 17.74 -18.45
CA PRO A 22 -10.54 16.92 -17.25
C PRO A 22 -11.03 17.68 -16.02
N ASN A 23 -11.99 17.12 -15.29
CA ASN A 23 -12.64 17.79 -14.16
C ASN A 23 -12.52 17.04 -12.82
N VAL A 24 -11.81 15.90 -12.79
CA VAL A 24 -11.48 15.20 -11.55
C VAL A 24 -10.06 15.57 -11.14
N ARG A 25 -9.86 15.82 -9.84
CA ARG A 25 -8.55 16.05 -9.22
C ARG A 25 -8.37 15.01 -8.12
N TYR A 26 -7.13 14.61 -7.87
CA TYR A 26 -6.79 13.79 -6.72
C TYR A 26 -5.99 14.61 -5.73
N LEU A 27 -6.01 14.15 -4.48
CA LEU A 27 -5.18 14.68 -3.41
C LEU A 27 -4.61 13.50 -2.62
N ILE A 28 -3.39 13.67 -2.14
CA ILE A 28 -2.65 12.68 -1.36
C ILE A 28 -1.78 13.41 -0.35
N ALA A 29 -1.89 13.01 0.91
CA ALA A 29 -1.02 13.51 1.98
C ALA A 29 0.45 13.27 1.61
N GLY A 30 1.28 14.31 1.76
CA GLY A 30 2.69 14.27 1.37
C GLY A 30 2.94 14.50 -0.12
N SER A 31 1.99 15.13 -0.82
CA SER A 31 2.10 15.55 -2.23
C SER A 31 2.36 14.41 -3.24
N ASN A 32 2.74 14.75 -4.47
CA ASN A 32 3.10 13.77 -5.50
C ASN A 32 4.32 12.92 -5.13
N LEU A 33 5.16 13.38 -4.20
CA LEU A 33 6.26 12.58 -3.63
C LEU A 33 5.73 11.29 -2.98
N ALA A 34 4.56 11.38 -2.33
CA ALA A 34 3.88 10.24 -1.72
C ALA A 34 3.47 9.16 -2.72
N LEU A 35 3.42 9.43 -4.02
CA LEU A 35 3.14 8.40 -5.04
C LEU A 35 4.22 7.33 -5.09
N ILE A 36 5.46 7.70 -4.82
CA ILE A 36 6.63 6.81 -4.92
C ILE A 36 7.14 6.39 -3.55
N LYS A 37 7.30 7.35 -2.63
CA LYS A 37 7.80 7.09 -1.28
C LYS A 37 6.77 7.57 -0.26
N ALA A 38 6.39 6.72 0.69
CA ALA A 38 5.55 7.14 1.80
C ALA A 38 6.19 8.31 2.56
N GLN A 39 5.41 9.36 2.81
CA GLN A 39 5.84 10.52 3.59
C GLN A 39 5.39 10.31 5.04
N GLU A 40 6.35 10.25 5.96
CA GLU A 40 6.07 10.02 7.38
C GLU A 40 5.31 11.21 7.98
N GLY A 41 4.30 10.94 8.81
CA GLY A 41 3.51 11.97 9.49
C GLY A 41 2.48 12.72 8.62
N ALA A 42 2.62 12.73 7.29
CA ALA A 42 1.75 13.54 6.42
C ALA A 42 0.24 13.22 6.56
N GLU A 43 -0.13 11.96 6.82
CA GLU A 43 -1.55 11.59 7.03
C GLU A 43 -2.11 12.03 8.38
N ASP A 44 -1.24 12.41 9.32
CA ASP A 44 -1.58 12.80 10.69
C ASP A 44 -1.70 14.33 10.85
N ASP A 45 -1.41 15.14 9.83
CA ASP A 45 -1.54 16.60 9.86
C ASP A 45 -2.92 17.08 9.33
N PRO A 46 -3.81 17.60 10.19
CA PRO A 46 -5.12 18.08 9.78
C PRO A 46 -5.09 19.49 9.16
N ASN A 47 -4.07 20.31 9.44
CA ASN A 47 -3.95 21.68 8.96
C ASN A 47 -3.41 21.70 7.54
N GLU A 48 -2.32 20.96 7.28
CA GLU A 48 -1.77 20.77 5.94
C GLU A 48 -2.86 20.24 4.98
N ALA A 49 -3.75 19.38 5.49
CA ALA A 49 -4.87 18.85 4.72
C ALA A 49 -5.85 19.93 4.22
N ILE A 50 -6.05 21.01 4.99
CA ILE A 50 -6.89 22.14 4.58
C ILE A 50 -6.15 22.98 3.54
N ASP A 51 -4.88 23.28 3.79
CA ASP A 51 -4.03 24.03 2.87
C ASP A 51 -3.91 23.35 1.50
N ASP A 52 -3.86 22.03 1.49
CA ASP A 52 -3.81 21.20 0.29
C ASP A 52 -5.12 21.20 -0.52
N VAL A 53 -6.27 21.21 0.16
CA VAL A 53 -7.58 21.05 -0.51
C VAL A 53 -8.15 22.38 -0.98
N GLU A 54 -7.85 23.48 -0.29
CA GLU A 54 -8.42 24.80 -0.56
C GLU A 54 -8.14 25.29 -1.99
N PRO A 55 -6.89 25.19 -2.53
CA PRO A 55 -6.59 25.59 -3.91
C PRO A 55 -7.39 24.82 -4.96
N LEU A 56 -7.77 23.57 -4.67
CA LEU A 56 -8.52 22.71 -5.58
C LEU A 56 -10.00 23.08 -5.67
N VAL A 57 -10.56 23.62 -4.57
CA VAL A 57 -11.99 23.96 -4.46
C VAL A 57 -12.27 25.46 -4.63
N LYS A 58 -11.24 26.32 -4.55
CA LYS A 58 -11.38 27.77 -4.71
C LYS A 58 -12.09 28.13 -6.04
N GLY A 59 -13.11 28.98 -5.94
CA GLY A 59 -13.91 29.44 -7.09
C GLY A 59 -14.86 28.40 -7.71
N LYS A 60 -14.94 27.16 -7.20
CA LYS A 60 -15.82 26.12 -7.76
C LYS A 60 -17.23 26.21 -7.17
N ARG A 61 -18.26 26.37 -8.00
CA ARG A 61 -19.67 26.45 -7.51
C ARG A 61 -20.21 25.12 -6.96
N ARG A 62 -19.79 24.00 -7.56
CA ARG A 62 -20.21 22.64 -7.17
C ARG A 62 -19.00 21.76 -7.02
N VAL A 63 -18.89 21.08 -5.87
CA VAL A 63 -17.79 20.18 -5.54
C VAL A 63 -18.36 18.88 -5.01
N LEU A 64 -17.89 17.76 -5.55
CA LEU A 64 -18.02 16.44 -4.93
C LEU A 64 -16.66 16.06 -4.38
N TYR A 65 -16.54 16.01 -3.05
CA TYR A 65 -15.35 15.55 -2.37
C TYR A 65 -15.52 14.10 -1.94
N ILE A 66 -14.55 13.24 -2.25
CA ILE A 66 -14.54 11.84 -1.84
C ILE A 66 -13.27 11.60 -1.01
N GLY A 67 -13.42 11.60 0.31
CA GLY A 67 -12.36 11.26 1.26
C GLY A 67 -12.22 9.75 1.40
N VAL A 68 -10.99 9.22 1.39
CA VAL A 68 -10.74 7.78 1.48
C VAL A 68 -9.81 7.48 2.66
N THR A 69 -10.31 6.72 3.64
CA THR A 69 -9.50 6.16 4.73
C THR A 69 -10.04 4.79 5.16
N CYS A 70 -9.33 3.73 4.79
CA CYS A 70 -9.78 2.35 4.99
C CYS A 70 -10.19 2.07 6.44
N GLY A 71 -9.38 2.53 7.40
CA GLY A 71 -9.60 2.28 8.82
C GLY A 71 -10.40 3.35 9.55
N LEU A 72 -10.96 4.36 8.87
CA LEU A 72 -11.62 5.52 9.50
C LEU A 72 -10.71 6.16 10.58
N SER A 73 -9.51 6.55 10.17
CA SER A 73 -8.44 6.87 11.14
C SER A 73 -7.45 7.96 10.75
N ALA A 74 -7.52 8.51 9.53
CA ALA A 74 -6.58 9.51 9.03
C ALA A 74 -7.08 10.93 9.33
N PRO A 75 -6.44 11.69 10.24
CA PRO A 75 -6.83 13.08 10.55
C PRO A 75 -6.88 13.97 9.32
N TYR A 76 -5.91 13.82 8.40
CA TYR A 76 -5.85 14.53 7.13
C TYR A 76 -7.19 14.45 6.34
N VAL A 77 -7.80 13.26 6.30
CA VAL A 77 -9.09 13.08 5.60
C VAL A 77 -10.26 13.64 6.40
N ALA A 78 -10.26 13.46 7.73
CA ALA A 78 -11.34 13.93 8.58
C ALA A 78 -11.43 15.46 8.63
N SER A 79 -10.30 16.16 8.70
CA SER A 79 -10.28 17.62 8.67
C SER A 79 -10.79 18.17 7.34
N GLN A 80 -10.46 17.53 6.21
CA GLN A 80 -11.00 17.87 4.89
C GLN A 80 -12.53 17.69 4.83
N VAL A 81 -13.05 16.56 5.34
CA VAL A 81 -14.50 16.35 5.44
C VAL A 81 -15.15 17.44 6.29
N LEU A 82 -14.59 17.73 7.47
CA LEU A 82 -15.12 18.73 8.40
C LEU A 82 -15.16 20.12 7.76
N HIS A 83 -14.05 20.54 7.14
CA HIS A 83 -13.91 21.81 6.45
C HIS A 83 -14.89 21.94 5.28
N LEU A 84 -14.85 20.98 4.35
CA LEU A 84 -15.63 21.03 3.12
C LEU A 84 -17.12 20.83 3.33
N SER A 85 -17.53 20.12 4.39
CA SER A 85 -18.95 19.97 4.71
C SER A 85 -19.63 21.30 5.05
N ARG A 86 -18.88 22.32 5.50
CA ARG A 86 -19.39 23.68 5.81
C ARG A 86 -19.52 24.55 4.56
N ARG A 87 -18.85 24.17 3.47
CA ARG A 87 -18.79 24.93 2.23
C ARG A 87 -20.04 24.70 1.38
N ARG A 88 -20.80 25.76 1.10
CA ARG A 88 -21.98 25.70 0.21
C ARG A 88 -21.63 25.09 -1.15
N GLY A 89 -22.55 24.29 -1.69
CA GLY A 89 -22.36 23.61 -2.98
C GLY A 89 -21.37 22.43 -2.94
N THR A 90 -20.97 21.97 -1.74
CA THR A 90 -20.07 20.83 -1.58
C THR A 90 -20.81 19.64 -0.99
N ASN A 91 -20.70 18.48 -1.64
CA ASN A 91 -21.11 17.19 -1.11
C ASN A 91 -19.86 16.39 -0.73
N CYS A 92 -19.86 15.81 0.46
CA CYS A 92 -18.74 15.02 0.99
C CYS A 92 -19.16 13.55 1.09
N VAL A 93 -18.38 12.67 0.48
CA VAL A 93 -18.47 11.22 0.65
C VAL A 93 -17.23 10.76 1.38
N LEU A 94 -17.38 10.02 2.48
CA LEU A 94 -16.28 9.37 3.18
C LEU A 94 -16.34 7.87 2.89
N ILE A 95 -15.27 7.33 2.31
CA ILE A 95 -15.10 5.90 2.08
C ILE A 95 -14.18 5.32 3.15
N GLY A 96 -14.66 4.29 3.84
CA GLY A 96 -13.90 3.47 4.78
C GLY A 96 -14.45 2.05 4.82
N PHE A 97 -13.93 1.19 5.70
CA PHE A 97 -14.36 -0.21 5.79
C PHE A 97 -14.56 -0.69 7.22
N ASN A 98 -14.58 0.25 8.16
CA ASN A 98 -14.97 0.01 9.53
C ASN A 98 -16.41 0.53 9.76
N PRO A 99 -17.17 -0.13 10.64
CA PRO A 99 -18.34 0.47 11.28
C PRO A 99 -18.00 1.84 11.88
N ALA A 100 -18.97 2.76 11.87
CA ALA A 100 -18.76 4.15 12.30
C ALA A 100 -18.39 4.27 13.78
N ASP A 101 -18.93 3.40 14.63
CA ASP A 101 -18.62 3.26 16.05
C ASP A 101 -17.20 2.73 16.33
N ARG A 102 -16.51 2.22 15.29
CA ARG A 102 -15.09 1.81 15.34
C ARG A 102 -14.16 2.81 14.68
N ALA A 103 -14.64 4.00 14.37
CA ALA A 103 -13.79 5.11 13.96
C ALA A 103 -12.78 5.44 15.06
N ARG A 104 -11.59 5.91 14.67
CA ARG A 104 -10.50 6.16 15.63
C ARG A 104 -10.86 7.29 16.59
N ASP A 105 -10.99 6.93 17.86
CA ASP A 105 -11.22 7.88 18.96
C ASP A 105 -9.98 8.02 19.83
N VAL A 106 -8.93 8.61 19.25
CA VAL A 106 -7.64 8.87 19.92
C VAL A 106 -7.26 10.30 19.60
N GLU A 107 -6.69 11.00 20.59
CA GLU A 107 -6.15 12.34 20.41
C GLU A 107 -5.21 12.44 19.21
N VAL A 108 -5.34 13.55 18.50
CA VAL A 108 -4.51 13.91 17.36
C VAL A 108 -3.70 15.14 17.77
N GLU A 109 -2.40 15.08 17.57
CA GLU A 109 -1.51 16.20 17.89
C GLU A 109 -1.90 17.44 17.08
N ASN A 110 -1.92 18.60 17.73
CA ASN A 110 -2.33 19.88 17.14
C ASN A 110 -3.77 19.92 16.58
N TRP A 111 -4.67 19.07 17.10
CA TRP A 111 -6.09 19.10 16.74
C TRP A 111 -6.99 18.91 17.96
N ASP A 112 -8.06 19.70 18.05
CA ASP A 112 -9.04 19.65 19.15
C ASP A 112 -10.06 18.50 19.01
N LYS A 113 -9.85 17.58 18.05
CA LYS A 113 -10.77 16.51 17.70
C LYS A 113 -10.06 15.19 17.49
N THR A 114 -10.83 14.12 17.65
CA THR A 114 -10.47 12.79 17.17
C THR A 114 -11.09 12.59 15.80
N PHE A 115 -10.67 11.54 15.08
CA PHE A 115 -11.34 11.19 13.82
C PHE A 115 -12.84 10.90 14.08
N ALA A 116 -13.14 10.12 15.12
CA ALA A 116 -14.51 9.76 15.50
C ALA A 116 -15.35 11.02 15.80
N SER A 117 -14.87 11.93 16.65
CA SER A 117 -15.63 13.13 17.01
C SER A 117 -15.81 14.10 15.82
N ALA A 118 -14.81 14.20 14.94
CA ALA A 118 -14.92 15.00 13.72
C ALA A 118 -16.00 14.45 12.76
N ILE A 119 -16.03 13.14 12.51
CA ILE A 119 -17.03 12.52 11.64
C ILE A 119 -18.42 12.55 12.28
N GLN A 120 -18.52 12.31 13.59
CA GLN A 120 -19.78 12.42 14.31
C GLN A 120 -20.37 13.84 14.21
N SER A 121 -19.54 14.88 14.22
CA SER A 121 -19.99 16.27 14.10
C SER A 121 -20.60 16.63 12.73
N VAL A 122 -20.36 15.82 11.70
CA VAL A 122 -20.90 16.04 10.34
C VAL A 122 -21.92 14.99 9.92
N SER A 123 -22.13 13.94 10.71
CA SER A 123 -22.97 12.79 10.34
C SER A 123 -24.43 13.14 10.07
N HIS A 124 -24.95 14.16 10.76
CA HIS A 124 -26.32 14.66 10.61
C HIS A 124 -26.51 15.58 9.39
N ARG A 125 -25.43 15.97 8.70
CA ARG A 125 -25.52 16.92 7.59
C ARG A 125 -26.02 16.24 6.32
N LYS A 126 -27.01 16.86 5.66
CA LYS A 126 -27.60 16.35 4.40
C LYS A 126 -26.60 16.24 3.24
N ASN A 127 -25.49 16.96 3.29
CA ASN A 127 -24.43 16.96 2.27
C ASN A 127 -23.25 16.04 2.63
N PHE A 128 -23.41 15.15 3.62
CA PHE A 128 -22.42 14.15 4.01
C PHE A 128 -22.97 12.74 3.82
N LEU A 129 -22.14 11.84 3.30
CA LEU A 129 -22.43 10.41 3.16
C LEU A 129 -21.23 9.59 3.64
N LEU A 130 -21.47 8.67 4.56
CA LEU A 130 -20.50 7.62 4.91
C LEU A 130 -20.79 6.37 4.07
N LEU A 131 -19.84 5.98 3.23
CA LEU A 131 -19.87 4.76 2.44
C LEU A 131 -18.87 3.76 3.03
N ASN A 132 -19.34 2.93 3.96
CA ASN A 132 -18.48 2.04 4.76
C ASN A 132 -18.86 0.54 4.72
N PRO A 133 -18.87 -0.11 3.54
CA PRO A 133 -19.17 -1.53 3.46
C PRO A 133 -18.16 -2.35 4.27
N VAL A 134 -18.64 -3.39 4.97
CA VAL A 134 -17.78 -4.27 5.77
C VAL A 134 -17.10 -5.28 4.85
N VAL A 135 -15.79 -5.11 4.65
CA VAL A 135 -14.97 -6.02 3.81
C VAL A 135 -14.30 -7.14 4.62
N GLY A 136 -14.43 -7.11 5.95
CA GLY A 136 -13.76 -8.02 6.88
C GLY A 136 -12.26 -7.74 7.06
N PRO A 137 -11.58 -8.47 7.97
CA PRO A 137 -10.17 -8.22 8.28
C PRO A 137 -9.24 -8.55 7.10
N GLU A 138 -8.08 -7.91 7.10
CA GLU A 138 -7.01 -8.22 6.15
C GLU A 138 -6.31 -9.54 6.52
N PRO A 139 -5.87 -10.37 5.55
CA PRO A 139 -5.12 -11.60 5.82
C PRO A 139 -3.78 -11.33 6.53
N VAL A 140 -3.17 -10.16 6.29
CA VAL A 140 -2.09 -9.61 7.11
C VAL A 140 -2.64 -8.36 7.78
N THR A 141 -2.76 -8.41 9.11
CA THR A 141 -3.53 -7.43 9.89
C THR A 141 -3.01 -6.02 9.70
N GLY A 142 -3.88 -5.11 9.30
CA GLY A 142 -3.56 -3.69 9.11
C GLY A 142 -2.90 -3.33 7.78
N SER A 143 -2.65 -4.30 6.88
CA SER A 143 -2.17 -4.06 5.53
C SER A 143 -3.33 -3.69 4.59
N THR A 144 -3.89 -2.49 4.80
CA THR A 144 -5.07 -1.96 4.10
C THR A 144 -4.89 -1.81 2.59
N ARG A 145 -3.65 -1.91 2.07
CA ARG A 145 -3.37 -1.93 0.61
C ARG A 145 -4.03 -3.11 -0.12
N MET A 146 -4.35 -4.19 0.61
CA MET A 146 -4.93 -5.41 0.05
C MET A 146 -6.44 -5.28 -0.14
N LYS A 147 -7.28 -5.82 0.76
CA LYS A 147 -8.74 -5.82 0.60
C LYS A 147 -9.31 -4.41 0.63
N GLY A 148 -8.90 -3.57 1.58
CA GLY A 148 -9.35 -2.17 1.69
C GLY A 148 -9.03 -1.37 0.43
N GLY A 149 -7.80 -1.48 -0.07
CA GLY A 149 -7.37 -0.84 -1.31
C GLY A 149 -8.11 -1.37 -2.54
N SER A 150 -8.30 -2.69 -2.63
CA SER A 150 -9.11 -3.29 -3.70
C SER A 150 -10.55 -2.78 -3.66
N ALA A 151 -11.21 -2.81 -2.51
CA ALA A 151 -12.58 -2.30 -2.35
C ALA A 151 -12.67 -0.80 -2.66
N THR A 152 -11.68 0.00 -2.28
CA THR A 152 -11.61 1.42 -2.65
C THR A 152 -11.57 1.61 -4.17
N LYS A 153 -10.73 0.84 -4.86
CA LYS A 153 -10.64 0.89 -6.33
C LYS A 153 -11.99 0.57 -6.97
N LEU A 154 -12.59 -0.55 -6.55
CA LEU A 154 -13.91 -1.00 -7.02
C LEU A 154 -14.97 0.10 -6.81
N LEU A 155 -15.11 0.63 -5.59
CA LEU A 155 -16.13 1.63 -5.27
C LEU A 155 -15.95 2.92 -6.09
N LEU A 156 -14.73 3.44 -6.20
CA LEU A 156 -14.46 4.66 -6.98
C LEU A 156 -14.78 4.45 -8.46
N GLU A 157 -14.40 3.31 -9.02
CA GLU A 157 -14.63 3.01 -10.44
C GLU A 157 -16.09 2.76 -10.75
N ILE A 158 -16.83 2.11 -9.86
CA ILE A 158 -18.29 1.93 -9.98
C ILE A 158 -18.99 3.30 -9.91
N ILE A 159 -18.63 4.15 -8.94
CA ILE A 159 -19.20 5.51 -8.84
C ILE A 159 -19.00 6.27 -10.15
N PHE A 160 -17.79 6.20 -10.72
CA PHE A 160 -17.46 6.86 -11.97
C PHE A 160 -18.15 6.24 -13.20
N ALA A 161 -18.23 4.91 -13.29
CA ALA A 161 -18.91 4.21 -14.36
C ALA A 161 -20.39 4.60 -14.42
N LEU A 162 -21.09 4.54 -13.30
CA LEU A 162 -22.52 4.88 -13.23
C LEU A 162 -22.79 6.37 -13.50
N ALA A 163 -21.87 7.25 -13.10
CA ALA A 163 -21.92 8.66 -13.43
C ALA A 163 -21.76 8.91 -14.94
N ILE A 164 -20.95 8.10 -15.65
CA ILE A 164 -20.78 8.17 -17.10
C ILE A 164 -22.03 7.68 -17.82
N GLU A 165 -22.59 6.55 -17.38
CA GLU A 165 -23.79 5.94 -17.94
C GLU A 165 -25.06 6.79 -17.74
N LYS A 166 -25.03 7.74 -16.78
CA LYS A 166 -26.20 8.53 -16.36
C LYS A 166 -27.36 7.62 -15.93
N THR A 167 -27.02 6.56 -15.21
CA THR A 167 -27.97 5.53 -14.76
C THR A 167 -29.11 6.16 -13.95
N LYS A 168 -30.35 5.81 -14.27
CA LYS A 168 -31.53 6.29 -13.53
C LYS A 168 -31.51 5.74 -12.11
N PRO A 169 -31.99 6.49 -11.09
CA PRO A 169 -31.99 6.04 -9.70
C PRO A 169 -32.61 4.65 -9.48
N SER A 170 -33.71 4.35 -10.19
CA SER A 170 -34.41 3.05 -10.10
C SER A 170 -33.60 1.86 -10.61
N ALA A 171 -32.60 2.09 -11.48
CA ALA A 171 -31.76 1.05 -12.06
C ALA A 171 -30.36 0.95 -11.40
N LEU A 172 -30.05 1.85 -10.44
CA LEU A 172 -28.75 1.87 -9.78
C LEU A 172 -28.42 0.55 -9.07
N PRO A 173 -29.32 -0.11 -8.30
CA PRO A 173 -28.99 -1.36 -7.62
C PRO A 173 -28.51 -2.45 -8.57
N ASP A 174 -29.21 -2.64 -9.69
CA ASP A 174 -28.89 -3.68 -10.67
C ASP A 174 -27.56 -3.40 -11.39
N HIS A 175 -27.31 -2.14 -11.76
CA HIS A 175 -26.04 -1.76 -12.40
C HIS A 175 -24.85 -1.87 -11.44
N VAL A 176 -25.03 -1.49 -10.15
CA VAL A 176 -24.01 -1.70 -9.11
C VAL A 176 -23.71 -3.20 -8.98
N ALA A 177 -24.73 -4.05 -8.88
CA ALA A 177 -24.57 -5.48 -8.78
C ALA A 177 -23.86 -6.07 -10.02
N ALA A 178 -24.20 -5.60 -11.22
CA ALA A 178 -23.53 -6.03 -12.46
C ALA A 178 -22.04 -5.66 -12.47
N CYS A 179 -21.69 -4.44 -12.05
CA CYS A 179 -20.28 -4.05 -11.95
C CYS A 179 -19.52 -4.90 -10.93
N LEU A 180 -20.11 -5.16 -9.76
CA LEU A 180 -19.51 -6.01 -8.73
C LEU A 180 -19.28 -7.45 -9.22
N ARG A 181 -20.25 -8.04 -9.93
CA ARG A 181 -20.09 -9.36 -10.57
C ARG A 181 -18.90 -9.40 -11.53
N ALA A 182 -18.71 -8.36 -12.36
CA ALA A 182 -17.57 -8.31 -13.28
C ALA A 182 -16.21 -8.27 -12.54
N TYR A 183 -16.12 -7.59 -11.39
CA TYR A 183 -14.91 -7.65 -10.54
C TYR A 183 -14.74 -9.01 -9.86
N GLU A 184 -15.83 -9.67 -9.48
CA GLU A 184 -15.79 -11.02 -8.93
C GLU A 184 -15.28 -12.03 -9.96
N GLU A 185 -15.80 -12.00 -11.18
CA GLU A 185 -15.33 -12.82 -12.31
C GLU A 185 -13.85 -12.58 -12.60
N THR A 186 -13.43 -11.30 -12.61
CA THR A 186 -12.01 -10.94 -12.76
C THR A 186 -11.15 -11.56 -11.66
N ARG A 187 -11.60 -11.49 -10.40
CA ARG A 187 -10.89 -12.09 -9.25
C ARG A 187 -10.77 -13.61 -9.42
N LEU A 188 -11.86 -14.28 -9.81
CA LEU A 188 -11.88 -15.73 -10.01
C LEU A 188 -10.87 -16.14 -11.10
N ALA A 189 -10.95 -15.52 -12.28
CA ALA A 189 -10.08 -15.82 -13.41
C ALA A 189 -8.58 -15.52 -13.13
N VAL A 190 -8.27 -14.52 -12.31
CA VAL A 190 -6.89 -14.29 -11.83
C VAL A 190 -6.43 -15.44 -10.94
N TYR A 191 -7.24 -15.82 -9.95
CA TYR A 191 -6.85 -16.83 -8.97
C TYR A 191 -6.99 -18.27 -9.43
N GLU A 192 -7.61 -18.56 -10.57
CA GLU A 192 -7.51 -19.87 -11.23
C GLU A 192 -6.06 -20.25 -11.56
N GLN A 193 -5.16 -19.26 -11.66
CA GLN A 193 -3.73 -19.44 -11.91
C GLN A 193 -2.90 -19.55 -10.61
N THR A 194 -3.45 -20.18 -9.57
CA THR A 194 -2.78 -20.31 -8.26
C THR A 194 -1.38 -20.90 -8.38
N ALA A 195 -1.14 -21.87 -9.26
CA ALA A 195 0.17 -22.51 -9.44
C ALA A 195 1.25 -21.53 -9.93
N THR A 196 0.95 -20.70 -10.94
CA THR A 196 1.92 -19.74 -11.48
C THR A 196 2.11 -18.54 -10.55
N ILE A 197 1.04 -18.09 -9.89
CA ILE A 197 1.13 -17.08 -8.82
C ILE A 197 1.98 -17.62 -7.67
N GLY A 198 1.76 -18.88 -7.26
CA GLY A 198 2.55 -19.56 -6.23
C GLY A 198 4.03 -19.63 -6.58
N ARG A 199 4.36 -19.96 -7.83
CA ARG A 199 5.73 -19.93 -8.33
C ARG A 199 6.34 -18.52 -8.28
N LEU A 200 5.59 -17.50 -8.70
CA LEU A 200 6.05 -16.11 -8.62
C LEU A 200 6.33 -15.67 -7.17
N VAL A 201 5.43 -16.02 -6.24
CA VAL A 201 5.59 -15.78 -4.80
C VAL A 201 6.82 -16.49 -4.25
N GLU A 202 7.06 -17.73 -4.67
CA GLU A 202 8.23 -18.51 -4.26
C GLU A 202 9.53 -17.84 -4.69
N LEU A 203 9.64 -17.41 -5.95
CA LEU A 203 10.80 -16.68 -6.46
C LEU A 203 11.03 -15.39 -5.66
N GLY A 204 9.97 -14.60 -5.44
CA GLY A 204 10.05 -13.39 -4.62
C GLY A 204 10.51 -13.68 -3.18
N GLY A 205 9.99 -14.74 -2.55
CA GLY A 205 10.39 -15.17 -1.22
C GLY A 205 11.85 -15.62 -1.14
N GLN A 206 12.34 -16.33 -2.16
CA GLN A 206 13.75 -16.74 -2.26
C GLN A 206 14.69 -15.54 -2.34
N VAL A 207 14.37 -14.56 -3.20
CA VAL A 207 15.12 -13.31 -3.37
C VAL A 207 15.16 -12.50 -2.07
N LEU A 208 14.00 -12.28 -1.45
CA LEU A 208 13.90 -11.48 -0.22
C LEU A 208 14.60 -12.15 0.97
N ARG A 209 14.58 -13.49 1.06
CA ARG A 209 15.36 -14.22 2.09
C ARG A 209 16.87 -14.00 1.95
N ARG A 210 17.36 -13.90 0.71
CA ARG A 210 18.78 -13.64 0.41
C ARG A 210 19.13 -12.15 0.46
N ARG A 211 18.19 -11.29 0.88
CA ARG A 211 18.33 -9.82 0.89
C ARG A 211 18.63 -9.22 -0.49
N GLY A 212 18.18 -9.88 -1.56
CA GLY A 212 18.21 -9.32 -2.90
C GLY A 212 17.04 -8.38 -3.17
N HIS A 213 16.91 -7.94 -4.43
CA HIS A 213 15.94 -6.93 -4.83
C HIS A 213 14.90 -7.48 -5.80
N ILE A 214 13.67 -6.96 -5.71
CA ILE A 214 12.62 -7.18 -6.70
C ILE A 214 12.41 -5.89 -7.50
N TYR A 215 12.62 -5.95 -8.81
CA TYR A 215 12.42 -4.82 -9.71
C TYR A 215 11.24 -5.06 -10.65
N TYR A 216 10.21 -4.24 -10.53
CA TYR A 216 9.17 -4.14 -11.54
C TYR A 216 9.66 -3.26 -12.68
N VAL A 217 9.64 -3.78 -13.91
CA VAL A 217 9.88 -3.01 -15.13
C VAL A 217 8.62 -3.08 -15.99
N GLY A 218 8.00 -1.95 -16.29
CA GLY A 218 6.69 -1.98 -16.94
C GLY A 218 6.37 -0.80 -17.83
N ALA A 219 5.39 -1.00 -18.69
CA ALA A 219 4.85 0.04 -19.56
C ALA A 219 3.39 0.33 -19.21
N GLY A 220 2.96 1.56 -19.49
CA GLY A 220 1.57 1.98 -19.32
C GLY A 220 1.06 1.77 -17.88
N THR A 221 -0.21 1.39 -17.76
CA THR A 221 -0.86 1.27 -16.45
C THR A 221 -0.32 0.12 -15.58
N PRO A 222 0.01 -1.07 -16.12
CA PRO A 222 0.66 -2.12 -15.33
C PRO A 222 1.98 -1.67 -14.69
N GLY A 223 2.81 -0.89 -15.41
CA GLY A 223 4.04 -0.31 -14.85
C GLY A 223 3.78 0.63 -13.65
N ILE A 224 2.73 1.47 -13.75
CA ILE A 224 2.32 2.33 -12.63
C ILE A 224 1.88 1.50 -11.43
N LEU A 225 1.15 0.40 -11.64
CA LEU A 225 0.76 -0.49 -10.54
C LEU A 225 1.96 -1.12 -9.85
N GLY A 226 3.02 -1.44 -10.61
CA GLY A 226 4.32 -1.85 -10.07
C GLY A 226 4.89 -0.82 -9.08
N THR A 227 4.90 0.46 -9.44
CA THR A 227 5.37 1.51 -8.52
C THR A 227 4.50 1.64 -7.27
N VAL A 228 3.18 1.46 -7.40
CA VAL A 228 2.27 1.57 -6.26
C VAL A 228 2.41 0.38 -5.31
N ASP A 229 2.53 -0.86 -5.83
CA ASP A 229 2.79 -2.03 -4.99
C ASP A 229 4.14 -1.93 -4.26
N ALA A 230 5.19 -1.52 -4.97
CA ALA A 230 6.53 -1.27 -4.41
C ALA A 230 6.50 -0.24 -3.28
N SER A 231 5.81 0.90 -3.47
CA SER A 231 5.75 2.00 -2.50
C SER A 231 5.13 1.61 -1.14
N GLU A 232 4.37 0.51 -1.10
CA GLU A 232 3.75 0.01 0.12
C GLU A 232 4.63 -1.00 0.87
N CYS A 233 5.70 -1.50 0.27
CA CYS A 233 6.58 -2.48 0.91
C CYS A 233 7.31 -1.90 2.14
N PRO A 234 7.89 -0.68 2.09
CA PRO A 234 8.54 -0.09 3.26
C PRO A 234 7.61 0.11 4.47
N PRO A 235 6.44 0.77 4.36
CA PRO A 235 5.57 0.97 5.53
C PRO A 235 4.90 -0.32 6.02
N THR A 236 4.72 -1.34 5.16
CA THR A 236 4.05 -2.60 5.52
C THR A 236 5.02 -3.59 6.17
N PHE A 237 6.19 -3.80 5.57
CA PHE A 237 7.12 -4.87 5.97
C PHE A 237 8.45 -4.36 6.55
N GLY A 238 8.56 -3.03 6.77
CA GLY A 238 9.80 -2.36 7.18
C GLY A 238 10.95 -2.57 6.20
N ALA A 239 10.64 -2.94 4.96
CA ALA A 239 11.62 -3.13 3.89
C ALA A 239 12.35 -1.81 3.60
N ASP A 240 13.59 -1.93 3.13
CA ASP A 240 14.27 -0.77 2.59
C ASP A 240 13.63 -0.37 1.27
N PHE A 241 13.73 0.92 0.94
CA PHE A 241 13.09 1.45 -0.27
C PHE A 241 13.55 0.72 -1.54
N ASP A 242 14.84 0.35 -1.59
CA ASP A 242 15.42 -0.32 -2.75
C ASP A 242 15.12 -1.84 -2.81
N THR A 243 14.58 -2.44 -1.74
CA THR A 243 14.22 -3.88 -1.71
C THR A 243 13.18 -4.24 -2.76
N VAL A 244 12.18 -3.39 -2.98
CA VAL A 244 11.19 -3.55 -4.06
C VAL A 244 11.01 -2.21 -4.74
N ARG A 245 11.34 -2.11 -6.04
CA ARG A 245 11.21 -0.86 -6.81
C ARG A 245 10.47 -1.07 -8.12
N GLY A 246 9.76 -0.02 -8.55
CA GLY A 246 9.12 0.04 -9.86
C GLY A 246 9.77 1.05 -10.78
N PHE A 247 9.95 0.65 -12.04
CA PHE A 247 10.46 1.46 -13.13
C PHE A 247 9.51 1.38 -14.32
N ILE A 248 9.20 2.54 -14.90
CA ILE A 248 8.15 2.69 -15.90
C ILE A 248 8.75 3.27 -17.17
N VAL A 249 8.38 2.71 -18.32
CA VAL A 249 8.64 3.33 -19.63
C VAL A 249 8.10 4.76 -19.63
N GLY A 250 8.96 5.74 -19.88
CA GLY A 250 8.63 7.16 -19.86
C GLY A 250 8.56 7.83 -18.47
N GLY A 251 8.84 7.10 -17.38
CA GLY A 251 8.98 7.67 -16.03
C GLY A 251 7.77 8.50 -15.55
N TRP A 252 8.04 9.67 -14.95
CA TRP A 252 7.00 10.56 -14.42
C TRP A 252 6.00 11.05 -15.46
N ARG A 253 6.41 11.20 -16.72
CA ARG A 253 5.51 11.56 -17.82
C ARG A 253 4.39 10.54 -17.99
N THR A 254 4.68 9.25 -17.80
CA THR A 254 3.65 8.19 -17.88
C THR A 254 2.73 8.21 -16.66
N LEU A 255 3.26 8.59 -15.50
CA LEU A 255 2.52 8.64 -14.23
C LEU A 255 1.59 9.86 -14.14
N LEU A 256 2.12 11.06 -14.39
CA LEU A 256 1.44 12.34 -14.14
C LEU A 256 1.12 13.14 -15.41
N GLY A 257 1.69 12.76 -16.56
CA GLY A 257 1.56 13.49 -17.81
C GLY A 257 2.72 14.46 -18.08
N PRO A 258 2.68 15.19 -19.21
CA PRO A 258 3.73 16.12 -19.61
C PRO A 258 3.96 17.25 -18.59
N GLY A 259 5.21 17.72 -18.47
CA GLY A 259 5.56 18.86 -17.61
C GLY A 259 5.65 18.53 -16.11
N HIS A 260 5.44 17.28 -15.72
CA HIS A 260 5.62 16.81 -14.35
C HIS A 260 6.78 15.81 -14.31
N ASP A 261 7.91 16.23 -13.73
CA ASP A 261 9.04 15.36 -13.42
C ASP A 261 9.53 15.66 -12.00
N LEU A 262 9.72 14.60 -11.22
CA LEU A 262 10.21 14.68 -9.83
C LEU A 262 11.52 13.88 -9.67
N SER A 263 12.20 13.51 -10.77
CA SER A 263 13.50 12.82 -10.74
C SER A 263 14.56 13.52 -9.89
N ASP A 264 14.50 14.86 -9.83
CA ASP A 264 15.49 15.70 -9.16
C ASP A 264 15.30 15.77 -7.64
N GLN A 265 14.19 15.21 -7.14
CA GLN A 265 13.89 15.12 -5.71
C GLN A 265 14.71 14.01 -5.02
N GLY A 266 15.52 13.27 -5.77
CA GLY A 266 16.46 12.27 -5.26
C GLY A 266 16.39 10.91 -5.97
N PRO A 267 17.31 9.98 -5.64
CA PRO A 267 17.47 8.71 -6.37
C PRO A 267 16.25 7.78 -6.30
N TRP A 268 15.42 7.93 -5.27
CA TRP A 268 14.18 7.17 -5.13
C TRP A 268 13.10 7.58 -6.13
N TYR A 269 13.13 8.83 -6.60
CA TYR A 269 12.16 9.38 -7.54
C TYR A 269 12.61 9.22 -8.99
N ARG A 270 13.79 8.66 -9.25
CA ARG A 270 14.20 8.24 -10.60
C ARG A 270 13.56 6.89 -10.92
N ILE A 271 12.42 6.95 -11.59
CA ILE A 271 11.53 5.80 -11.84
C ILE A 271 11.41 5.45 -13.33
N SER A 272 12.24 6.01 -14.20
CA SER A 272 12.23 5.68 -15.63
C SER A 272 12.85 4.31 -15.88
N LEU A 273 12.41 3.63 -16.93
CA LEU A 273 13.08 2.41 -17.39
C LEU A 273 14.55 2.67 -17.80
N ASP A 274 14.86 3.88 -18.28
CA ASP A 274 16.24 4.29 -18.59
C ASP A 274 17.12 4.31 -17.34
N GLU A 275 16.61 4.83 -16.22
CA GLU A 275 17.30 4.78 -14.93
C GLU A 275 17.59 3.33 -14.53
N PHE A 276 16.61 2.43 -14.67
CA PHE A 276 16.83 1.01 -14.42
C PHE A 276 17.96 0.45 -15.30
N ASN A 277 17.91 0.72 -16.60
CA ASN A 277 18.89 0.22 -17.57
C ASN A 277 20.31 0.73 -17.31
N HIS A 278 20.46 1.95 -16.80
CA HIS A 278 21.76 2.58 -16.56
C HIS A 278 22.31 2.33 -15.16
N VAL A 279 21.45 2.25 -14.14
CA VAL A 279 21.88 2.21 -12.74
C VAL A 279 21.70 0.85 -12.10
N GLN A 280 20.54 0.22 -12.29
CA GLN A 280 20.20 -1.03 -11.60
C GLN A 280 20.68 -2.26 -12.39
N LEU A 281 20.44 -2.28 -13.70
CA LEU A 281 20.75 -3.41 -14.58
C LEU A 281 22.22 -3.87 -14.49
N PRO A 282 23.23 -2.97 -14.51
CA PRO A 282 24.64 -3.38 -14.40
C PRO A 282 25.02 -3.99 -13.04
N ARG A 283 24.16 -3.82 -12.02
CA ARG A 283 24.38 -4.29 -10.65
C ARG A 283 23.57 -5.53 -10.32
N LEU A 284 22.77 -6.03 -11.27
CA LEU A 284 21.97 -7.24 -11.08
C LEU A 284 22.84 -8.46 -10.85
N SER A 285 22.30 -9.40 -10.09
CA SER A 285 22.92 -10.67 -9.75
C SER A 285 21.88 -11.79 -9.68
N GLY A 286 22.33 -13.03 -9.45
CA GLY A 286 21.46 -14.18 -9.17
C GLY A 286 20.65 -14.08 -7.87
N ASN A 287 20.81 -12.98 -7.11
CA ASN A 287 19.98 -12.70 -5.94
C ASN A 287 18.78 -11.82 -6.28
N ASP A 288 18.67 -11.28 -7.49
CA ASP A 288 17.63 -10.32 -7.86
C ASP A 288 16.53 -10.96 -8.73
N LEU A 289 15.32 -10.41 -8.65
CA LEU A 289 14.17 -10.78 -9.49
C LEU A 289 13.69 -9.56 -10.27
N VAL A 290 13.64 -9.67 -11.60
CA VAL A 290 13.08 -8.64 -12.47
C VAL A 290 11.75 -9.12 -13.05
N VAL A 291 10.67 -8.37 -12.79
CA VAL A 291 9.31 -8.72 -13.19
C VAL A 291 8.82 -7.72 -14.25
N GLY A 292 8.58 -8.20 -15.47
CA GLY A 292 8.02 -7.42 -16.55
C GLY A 292 6.51 -7.26 -16.44
N LEU A 293 5.99 -6.03 -16.55
CA LEU A 293 4.57 -5.71 -16.45
C LEU A 293 4.03 -5.07 -17.74
N GLY A 294 2.95 -5.60 -18.33
CA GLY A 294 2.35 -5.01 -19.53
C GLY A 294 1.10 -5.72 -20.09
N MET A 295 0.34 -5.06 -20.97
CA MET A 295 -0.78 -5.70 -21.69
C MET A 295 -0.32 -6.56 -22.87
N HIS A 296 0.75 -6.13 -23.51
CA HIS A 296 1.65 -6.96 -24.29
C HIS A 296 3.04 -6.57 -23.80
N LEU A 297 3.99 -7.50 -23.77
CA LEU A 297 5.32 -7.17 -23.25
C LEU A 297 5.96 -6.14 -24.19
N ASP A 298 5.90 -4.87 -23.78
CA ASP A 298 6.48 -3.73 -24.49
C ASP A 298 7.92 -4.06 -24.89
N ARG A 299 8.33 -3.63 -26.08
CA ARG A 299 9.64 -3.97 -26.63
C ARG A 299 10.77 -3.62 -25.66
N GLN A 300 10.74 -2.45 -25.04
CA GLN A 300 11.76 -2.00 -24.10
C GLN A 300 11.75 -2.83 -22.81
N VAL A 301 10.56 -3.17 -22.31
CA VAL A 301 10.40 -4.05 -21.14
C VAL A 301 10.96 -5.45 -21.44
N GLY A 302 10.67 -5.96 -22.64
CA GLY A 302 11.17 -7.24 -23.12
C GLY A 302 12.70 -7.27 -23.25
N GLU A 303 13.30 -6.22 -23.81
CA GLU A 303 14.76 -6.06 -23.91
C GLU A 303 15.40 -5.96 -22.52
N ALA A 304 14.81 -5.20 -21.60
CA ALA A 304 15.27 -5.10 -20.20
C ALA A 304 15.24 -6.45 -19.50
N LEU A 305 14.19 -7.27 -19.67
CA LEU A 305 14.11 -8.62 -19.12
C LEU A 305 15.18 -9.55 -19.70
N GLN A 306 15.37 -9.53 -21.03
CA GLN A 306 16.41 -10.35 -21.67
C GLN A 306 17.81 -10.00 -21.16
N ARG A 307 18.10 -8.70 -20.99
CA ARG A 307 19.37 -8.23 -20.43
C ARG A 307 19.53 -8.59 -18.95
N SER A 308 18.45 -8.49 -18.17
CA SER A 308 18.43 -8.88 -16.75
C SER A 308 18.75 -10.37 -16.58
N ARG A 309 18.17 -11.22 -17.43
CA ARG A 309 18.49 -12.65 -17.46
C ARG A 309 19.96 -12.92 -17.81
N LYS A 310 20.51 -12.19 -18.80
CA LYS A 310 21.94 -12.29 -19.15
C LYS A 310 22.86 -11.85 -18.01
N ALA A 311 22.41 -10.93 -17.16
CA ALA A 311 23.10 -10.52 -15.94
C ALA A 311 22.93 -11.54 -14.77
N GLY A 312 22.22 -12.65 -15.00
CA GLY A 312 22.04 -13.72 -14.02
C GLY A 312 20.84 -13.56 -13.10
N ALA A 313 20.05 -12.49 -13.21
CA ALA A 313 18.86 -12.30 -12.40
C ALA A 313 17.75 -13.28 -12.78
N LEU A 314 16.93 -13.63 -11.78
CA LEU A 314 15.65 -14.29 -12.01
C LEU A 314 14.72 -13.33 -12.75
N THR A 315 13.87 -13.87 -13.60
CA THR A 315 12.96 -13.09 -14.44
C THR A 315 11.55 -13.64 -14.41
N ALA A 316 10.56 -12.77 -14.36
CA ALA A 316 9.16 -13.16 -14.46
C ALA A 316 8.37 -12.16 -15.31
N VAL A 317 7.18 -12.57 -15.75
CA VAL A 317 6.25 -11.71 -16.48
C VAL A 317 4.88 -11.77 -15.82
N VAL A 318 4.29 -10.61 -15.56
CA VAL A 318 2.86 -10.46 -15.26
C VAL A 318 2.26 -9.65 -16.41
N GLN A 319 1.46 -10.32 -17.23
CA GLN A 319 0.92 -9.73 -18.45
C GLN A 319 -0.58 -9.87 -18.53
N VAL A 320 -1.23 -8.98 -19.28
CA VAL A 320 -2.68 -9.08 -19.54
C VAL A 320 -2.93 -9.87 -20.83
N GLY A 321 -3.96 -10.69 -20.84
CA GLY A 321 -4.41 -11.40 -22.04
C GLY A 321 -3.61 -12.67 -22.30
N ARG A 322 -3.51 -13.05 -23.58
CA ARG A 322 -3.00 -14.37 -23.95
C ARG A 322 -1.51 -14.52 -23.58
N PRO A 323 -1.09 -15.73 -23.16
CA PRO A 323 0.33 -16.06 -22.98
C PRO A 323 1.12 -15.64 -24.22
N VAL A 324 2.27 -14.98 -24.03
CA VAL A 324 3.16 -14.69 -25.16
C VAL A 324 3.69 -16.01 -25.68
N THR A 325 3.20 -16.44 -26.85
CA THR A 325 3.64 -17.65 -27.54
C THR A 325 4.94 -17.36 -28.29
N GLY A 326 6.04 -17.86 -27.76
CA GLY A 326 7.38 -17.67 -28.31
C GLY A 326 8.41 -17.76 -27.19
N ARG A 327 9.41 -18.63 -27.31
CA ARG A 327 10.42 -18.91 -26.27
C ARG A 327 11.13 -17.61 -25.82
N ARG A 328 10.61 -16.99 -24.76
CA ARG A 328 11.39 -16.24 -23.79
C ARG A 328 11.28 -17.03 -22.49
N VAL A 329 12.29 -17.84 -22.22
CA VAL A 329 12.38 -18.68 -21.02
C VAL A 329 12.57 -17.74 -19.83
N VAL A 330 11.47 -17.27 -19.25
CA VAL A 330 11.43 -16.62 -17.94
C VAL A 330 11.07 -17.67 -16.89
N ASP A 331 11.36 -17.37 -15.63
CA ASP A 331 11.24 -18.33 -14.52
C ASP A 331 9.79 -18.43 -13.99
N ALA A 332 8.94 -17.45 -14.31
CA ALA A 332 7.49 -17.49 -14.09
C ALA A 332 6.72 -16.58 -15.07
N VAL A 333 5.52 -17.01 -15.48
CA VAL A 333 4.57 -16.20 -16.27
C VAL A 333 3.19 -16.27 -15.60
N VAL A 334 2.60 -15.11 -15.33
CA VAL A 334 1.22 -14.97 -14.83
C VAL A 334 0.43 -14.14 -15.85
N CYS A 335 -0.73 -14.66 -16.28
CA CYS A 335 -1.57 -14.01 -17.28
C CYS A 335 -2.83 -13.44 -16.62
N VAL A 336 -2.88 -12.15 -16.38
CA VAL A 336 -4.11 -11.47 -15.97
C VAL A 336 -5.15 -11.58 -17.10
N PRO A 337 -6.39 -12.00 -16.83
CA PRO A 337 -7.43 -12.11 -17.85
C PRO A 337 -7.68 -10.75 -18.52
N TYR A 338 -7.89 -10.78 -19.84
CA TYR A 338 -8.32 -9.62 -20.61
C TYR A 338 -9.85 -9.58 -20.65
N VAL A 339 -10.45 -8.45 -20.30
CA VAL A 339 -11.91 -8.28 -20.29
C VAL A 339 -12.29 -7.27 -21.38
N PRO A 340 -12.80 -7.71 -22.55
CA PRO A 340 -13.05 -6.82 -23.69
C PRO A 340 -14.02 -5.68 -23.38
N LYS A 341 -15.01 -5.91 -22.50
CA LYS A 341 -16.00 -4.92 -22.12
C LYS A 341 -15.72 -4.39 -20.71
N THR A 342 -15.09 -3.22 -20.65
CA THR A 342 -14.83 -2.46 -19.42
C THR A 342 -16.04 -1.66 -18.95
N ILE A 343 -16.15 -1.39 -17.65
CA ILE A 343 -17.19 -0.51 -17.07
C ILE A 343 -16.90 0.98 -17.26
N ILE A 344 -15.64 1.35 -17.52
CA ILE A 344 -15.26 2.73 -17.87
C ILE A 344 -14.67 2.69 -19.29
N PRO A 345 -15.38 3.21 -20.31
CA PRO A 345 -14.93 3.10 -21.70
C PRO A 345 -13.51 3.64 -21.90
N GLY A 346 -12.63 2.84 -22.51
CA GLY A 346 -11.23 3.20 -22.75
C GLY A 346 -10.30 3.07 -21.54
N ALA A 347 -10.79 2.56 -20.40
CA ALA A 347 -9.97 2.21 -19.24
C ALA A 347 -9.87 0.69 -19.08
N SER A 348 -8.75 0.20 -18.54
CA SER A 348 -8.47 -1.23 -18.33
C SER A 348 -8.64 -1.61 -16.86
N VAL A 349 -9.80 -1.26 -16.26
CA VAL A 349 -10.00 -1.32 -14.81
C VAL A 349 -9.93 -2.75 -14.24
N PHE A 350 -10.37 -3.74 -15.01
CA PHE A 350 -10.34 -5.15 -14.62
C PHE A 350 -8.93 -5.72 -14.70
N GLU A 351 -8.20 -5.39 -15.76
CA GLU A 351 -6.78 -5.72 -15.94
C GLU A 351 -5.92 -5.10 -14.84
N GLU A 352 -6.20 -3.84 -14.49
CA GLU A 352 -5.56 -3.14 -13.39
C GLU A 352 -5.84 -3.82 -12.05
N TYR A 353 -7.10 -4.21 -11.81
CA TYR A 353 -7.49 -4.93 -10.61
C TYR A 353 -6.78 -6.29 -10.53
N GLY A 354 -6.78 -7.07 -11.61
CA GLY A 354 -6.11 -8.37 -11.64
C GLY A 354 -4.59 -8.26 -11.48
N THR A 355 -3.95 -7.28 -12.12
CA THR A 355 -2.53 -7.00 -11.92
C THR A 355 -2.24 -6.65 -10.46
N LYS A 356 -3.06 -5.79 -9.84
CA LYS A 356 -2.93 -5.45 -8.41
C LYS A 356 -3.00 -6.70 -7.53
N LEU A 357 -3.93 -7.63 -7.79
CA LEU A 357 -4.05 -8.87 -7.02
C LEU A 357 -2.77 -9.70 -7.10
N VAL A 358 -2.20 -9.88 -8.30
CA VAL A 358 -0.96 -10.64 -8.50
C VAL A 358 0.23 -9.97 -7.81
N LEU A 359 0.39 -8.65 -7.96
CA LEU A 359 1.51 -7.93 -7.32
C LEU A 359 1.39 -7.94 -5.80
N ASN A 360 0.19 -7.73 -5.26
CA ASN A 360 -0.04 -7.84 -3.81
C ASN A 360 0.25 -9.26 -3.31
N ALA A 361 -0.07 -10.30 -4.07
CA ALA A 361 0.27 -11.68 -3.73
C ALA A 361 1.79 -11.89 -3.72
N LEU A 362 2.50 -11.45 -4.76
CA LEU A 362 3.97 -11.50 -4.86
C LEU A 362 4.63 -10.81 -3.66
N THR A 363 4.35 -9.54 -3.41
CA THR A 363 5.07 -8.81 -2.34
C THR A 363 4.64 -9.27 -0.96
N THR A 364 3.36 -9.56 -0.72
CA THR A 364 2.93 -10.04 0.60
C THR A 364 3.44 -11.44 0.87
N GLY A 365 3.25 -12.37 -0.07
CA GLY A 365 3.73 -13.74 0.05
C GLY A 365 5.25 -13.81 0.15
N GLY A 366 5.97 -13.02 -0.65
CA GLY A 366 7.42 -12.91 -0.60
C GLY A 366 7.94 -12.47 0.77
N HIS A 367 7.34 -11.42 1.36
CA HIS A 367 7.73 -10.94 2.69
C HIS A 367 7.29 -11.90 3.82
N ILE A 368 6.18 -12.63 3.66
CA ILE A 368 5.81 -13.73 4.57
C ILE A 368 6.90 -14.81 4.53
N LEU A 369 7.27 -15.25 3.33
CA LEU A 369 8.30 -16.27 3.10
C LEU A 369 9.71 -15.83 3.51
N SER A 370 9.96 -14.52 3.62
CA SER A 370 11.19 -13.94 4.15
C SER A 370 11.15 -13.66 5.66
N GLY A 371 10.08 -14.04 6.35
CA GLY A 371 9.99 -13.96 7.81
C GLY A 371 9.58 -12.61 8.39
N LYS A 372 8.98 -11.72 7.59
CA LYS A 372 8.52 -10.38 8.02
C LYS A 372 7.14 -10.39 8.67
N VAL A 373 6.46 -11.54 8.65
CA VAL A 373 5.13 -11.77 9.20
C VAL A 373 5.17 -12.96 10.15
N TYR A 374 4.52 -12.83 11.30
CA TYR A 374 4.31 -13.94 12.25
C TYR A 374 2.81 -14.13 12.44
N GLN A 375 2.33 -15.36 12.25
CA GLN A 375 0.91 -15.66 12.10
C GLN A 375 0.30 -14.78 10.99
N ASN A 376 -0.49 -13.77 11.36
CA ASN A 376 -1.06 -12.76 10.47
C ASN A 376 -0.67 -11.32 10.85
N ARG A 377 0.39 -11.13 11.63
CA ARG A 377 0.86 -9.82 12.11
C ARG A 377 2.18 -9.44 11.43
N MET A 378 2.25 -8.20 10.95
CA MET A 378 3.50 -7.60 10.48
C MET A 378 4.39 -7.43 11.71
N VAL A 379 5.50 -8.17 11.76
CA VAL A 379 6.41 -8.18 12.91
C VAL A 379 7.72 -7.48 12.61
N ASP A 380 7.89 -6.91 11.42
CA ASP A 380 9.05 -6.06 11.11
C ASP A 380 8.60 -4.66 10.67
N LEU A 381 7.49 -4.18 11.24
CA LEU A 381 6.96 -2.84 10.96
C LEU A 381 7.87 -1.75 11.54
N ARG A 382 7.96 -0.59 10.88
CA ARG A 382 8.63 0.61 11.42
C ARG A 382 7.64 1.42 12.26
N ILE A 383 8.05 1.88 13.44
CA ILE A 383 7.21 2.68 14.33
C ILE A 383 7.29 4.15 13.89
N SER A 384 6.63 4.51 12.79
CA SER A 384 6.71 5.86 12.20
C SER A 384 5.63 6.85 12.66
N ASN A 385 4.67 6.41 13.47
CA ASN A 385 3.63 7.27 14.05
C ASN A 385 3.00 6.63 15.30
N ASN A 386 2.18 7.40 16.01
CA ASN A 386 1.49 6.97 17.24
C ASN A 386 0.62 5.72 17.01
N LYS A 387 -0.01 5.60 15.84
CA LYS A 387 -0.82 4.42 15.48
C LYS A 387 0.04 3.16 15.43
N LEU A 388 1.23 3.22 14.85
CA LEU A 388 2.14 2.08 14.77
C LEU A 388 2.83 1.80 16.12
N PHE A 389 3.00 2.80 16.98
CA PHE A 389 3.47 2.62 18.36
C PHE A 389 2.47 1.76 19.17
N HIS A 390 1.20 2.17 19.24
CA HIS A 390 0.18 1.40 19.97
C HIS A 390 -0.07 0.03 19.32
N ARG A 391 -0.03 -0.07 17.99
CA ARG A 391 -0.11 -1.36 17.28
C ARG A 391 1.01 -2.31 17.69
N THR A 392 2.23 -1.81 17.89
CA THR A 392 3.37 -2.63 18.31
C THR A 392 3.16 -3.23 19.69
N ILE A 393 2.68 -2.43 20.66
CA ILE A 393 2.31 -2.92 21.99
C ILE A 393 1.27 -4.04 21.87
N GLY A 394 0.20 -3.80 21.09
CA GLY A 394 -0.84 -4.79 20.85
C GLY A 394 -0.32 -6.08 20.21
N ILE A 395 0.60 -5.99 19.24
CA ILE A 395 1.21 -7.17 18.61
C ILE A 395 1.97 -8.01 19.64
N ILE A 396 2.79 -7.37 20.48
CA ILE A 396 3.55 -8.07 21.52
C ILE A 396 2.58 -8.75 22.50
N GLN A 397 1.61 -7.99 23.03
CA GLN A 397 0.58 -8.50 23.93
C GLN A 397 -0.17 -9.71 23.35
N HIS A 398 -0.64 -9.61 22.10
CA HIS A 398 -1.40 -10.70 21.48
C HIS A 398 -0.56 -11.96 21.24
N ILE A 399 0.72 -11.81 20.87
CA ILE A 399 1.58 -12.96 20.57
C ILE A 399 2.08 -13.64 21.86
N THR A 400 2.36 -12.86 22.90
CA THR A 400 3.01 -13.39 24.12
C THR A 400 2.05 -13.56 25.30
N GLY A 401 0.85 -12.99 25.25
CA GLY A 401 -0.15 -13.05 26.32
C GLY A 401 0.16 -12.16 27.54
N ILE A 402 1.16 -11.28 27.46
CA ILE A 402 1.55 -10.40 28.57
C ILE A 402 0.70 -9.12 28.62
N SER A 403 0.73 -8.39 29.74
CA SER A 403 0.02 -7.11 29.87
C SER A 403 0.56 -6.04 28.91
N ALA A 404 -0.28 -5.04 28.58
CA ALA A 404 0.13 -3.90 27.75
C ALA A 404 1.35 -3.17 28.33
N ASP A 405 1.43 -3.03 29.66
CA ASP A 405 2.56 -2.44 30.36
C ASP A 405 3.85 -3.24 30.20
N ALA A 406 3.78 -4.57 30.33
CA ALA A 406 4.92 -5.44 30.11
C ALA A 406 5.37 -5.39 28.63
N ALA A 407 4.41 -5.42 27.70
CA ALA A 407 4.67 -5.28 26.27
C ALA A 407 5.34 -3.93 25.94
N LYS A 408 4.86 -2.83 26.53
CA LYS A 408 5.49 -1.50 26.41
C LYS A 408 6.93 -1.56 26.90
N ARG A 409 7.21 -2.15 28.07
CA ARG A 409 8.59 -2.28 28.60
C ARG A 409 9.51 -3.03 27.64
N TYR A 410 9.12 -4.19 27.10
CA TYR A 410 9.95 -4.93 26.13
C TYR A 410 10.16 -4.16 24.82
N MET A 411 9.14 -3.47 24.33
CA MET A 411 9.26 -2.58 23.18
C MET A 411 10.28 -1.46 23.46
N LEU A 412 10.20 -0.80 24.62
CA LEU A 412 11.12 0.27 25.00
C LEU A 412 12.56 -0.23 25.18
N ARG A 413 12.76 -1.43 25.76
CA ARG A 413 14.08 -2.08 25.80
C ARG A 413 14.69 -2.18 24.41
N SER A 414 13.88 -2.57 23.43
CA SER A 414 14.32 -2.68 22.05
C SER A 414 14.55 -1.32 21.36
N ILE A 415 13.72 -0.30 21.62
CA ILE A 415 13.86 1.06 21.06
C ILE A 415 15.12 1.73 21.59
N TYR A 416 15.28 1.77 22.91
CA TYR A 416 16.40 2.45 23.58
C TYR A 416 17.66 1.59 23.71
N LYS A 417 17.64 0.38 23.16
CA LYS A 417 18.75 -0.58 23.18
C LYS A 417 19.32 -0.81 24.59
N THR A 418 18.44 -1.02 25.56
CA THR A 418 18.77 -1.20 26.98
C THR A 418 17.94 -2.32 27.60
N ASP A 419 18.48 -3.03 28.57
CA ASP A 419 17.71 -3.96 29.40
C ASP A 419 16.98 -3.28 30.56
N ARG A 420 17.40 -2.05 30.91
CA ARG A 420 16.81 -1.26 32.02
C ARG A 420 16.03 -0.07 31.48
N VAL A 421 14.70 -0.17 31.54
CA VAL A 421 13.79 0.93 31.20
C VAL A 421 13.62 1.83 32.42
N THR A 422 13.89 3.14 32.27
CA THR A 422 13.80 4.11 33.36
C THR A 422 12.39 4.72 33.47
N PRO A 423 11.99 5.29 34.63
CA PRO A 423 10.71 5.99 34.76
C PRO A 423 10.51 7.11 33.73
N PRO A 424 11.50 7.98 33.42
CA PRO A 424 11.36 8.96 32.34
C PRO A 424 11.01 8.32 30.99
N MET A 425 11.61 7.18 30.63
CA MET A 425 11.26 6.47 29.40
C MET A 425 9.83 5.91 29.45
N LEU A 426 9.31 5.50 30.61
CA LEU A 426 7.94 4.99 30.71
C LEU A 426 6.88 6.08 30.57
N HIS A 427 7.18 7.29 31.04
CA HIS A 427 6.25 8.42 31.07
C HIS A 427 6.39 9.40 29.88
N ALA A 428 7.42 9.24 29.05
CA ALA A 428 7.59 10.01 27.83
C ALA A 428 6.41 9.85 26.85
N LYS A 429 6.19 10.88 26.03
CA LYS A 429 5.10 10.87 25.05
C LYS A 429 5.36 9.84 23.93
N PRO A 430 4.32 9.24 23.33
CA PRO A 430 4.49 8.32 22.19
C PRO A 430 5.33 8.90 21.04
N SER A 431 5.21 10.21 20.77
CA SER A 431 5.98 10.91 19.74
C SER A 431 7.50 10.88 19.99
N GLU A 432 7.93 10.92 21.25
CA GLU A 432 9.35 10.81 21.62
C GLU A 432 9.88 9.39 21.32
N HIS A 433 9.08 8.37 21.60
CA HIS A 433 9.43 6.98 21.28
C HIS A 433 9.47 6.73 19.77
N VAL A 434 8.52 7.30 19.03
CA VAL A 434 8.50 7.26 17.56
C VAL A 434 9.81 7.84 17.02
N LYS A 435 10.21 9.03 17.49
CA LYS A 435 11.48 9.67 17.11
C LYS A 435 12.71 8.82 17.48
N ALA A 436 12.72 8.22 18.67
CA ALA A 436 13.81 7.33 19.08
C ALA A 436 13.89 6.03 18.26
N SER A 437 12.77 5.61 17.65
CA SER A 437 12.66 4.35 16.92
C SER A 437 13.10 4.41 15.45
N THR A 438 13.22 5.61 14.86
CA THR A 438 13.37 5.82 13.40
C THR A 438 14.48 4.97 12.77
N ASN A 439 15.61 4.83 13.44
CA ASN A 439 16.79 4.10 12.94
C ASN A 439 17.05 2.80 13.70
N VAL A 440 16.05 2.26 14.38
CA VAL A 440 16.17 1.03 15.17
C VAL A 440 15.53 -0.12 14.38
N PRO A 441 16.34 -1.03 13.81
CA PRO A 441 15.80 -2.16 13.06
C PRO A 441 15.23 -3.22 14.01
N LYS A 442 14.28 -4.01 13.51
CA LYS A 442 13.75 -5.19 14.18
C LYS A 442 13.31 -4.92 15.63
N ILE A 443 12.54 -3.85 15.86
CA ILE A 443 12.04 -3.54 17.22
C ILE A 443 11.12 -4.64 17.75
N VAL A 444 10.09 -4.98 16.97
CA VAL A 444 9.10 -5.98 17.38
C VAL A 444 9.71 -7.37 17.51
N PRO A 445 10.57 -7.87 16.59
CA PRO A 445 11.20 -9.18 16.74
C PRO A 445 12.06 -9.29 17.99
N LYS A 446 12.87 -8.27 18.30
CA LYS A 446 13.67 -8.23 19.52
C LYS A 446 12.79 -8.25 20.76
N ALA A 447 11.75 -7.41 20.79
CA ALA A 447 10.81 -7.36 21.90
C ALA A 447 10.07 -8.70 22.11
N LEU A 448 9.64 -9.36 21.04
CA LEU A 448 8.98 -10.67 21.10
C LEU A 448 9.92 -11.75 21.64
N ILE A 449 11.17 -11.80 21.15
CA ILE A 449 12.15 -12.79 21.58
C ILE A 449 12.53 -12.60 23.06
N MET A 450 12.75 -11.35 23.49
CA MET A 450 12.97 -11.05 24.90
C MET A 450 11.77 -11.46 25.77
N ALA A 451 10.55 -11.18 25.31
CA ALA A 451 9.33 -11.50 26.05
C ALA A 451 9.05 -13.00 26.15
N VAL A 452 9.22 -13.75 25.05
CA VAL A 452 8.99 -15.21 25.01
C VAL A 452 10.09 -15.95 25.76
N GLY A 453 11.35 -15.64 25.47
CA GLY A 453 12.50 -16.35 26.06
C GLY A 453 12.90 -15.86 27.45
N ARG A 454 12.29 -14.76 27.94
CA ARG A 454 12.73 -14.05 29.16
C ARG A 454 14.23 -13.72 29.15
N THR A 455 14.73 -13.33 27.98
CA THR A 455 16.15 -13.09 27.72
C THR A 455 16.52 -11.60 27.76
N THR A 456 17.82 -11.34 27.81
CA THR A 456 18.43 -10.03 27.60
C THR A 456 18.32 -9.58 26.14
N LEU A 457 18.48 -8.28 25.89
CA LEU A 457 18.54 -7.75 24.52
C LEU A 457 19.68 -8.37 23.72
N ALA A 458 20.85 -8.55 24.33
CA ALA A 458 22.03 -9.11 23.67
C ALA A 458 21.80 -10.57 23.22
N GLU A 459 21.13 -11.38 24.04
CA GLU A 459 20.74 -12.75 23.69
C GLU A 459 19.71 -12.76 22.55
N ALA A 460 18.73 -11.86 22.59
CA ALA A 460 17.73 -11.74 21.54
C ALA A 460 18.36 -11.35 20.18
N GLU A 461 19.32 -10.42 20.19
CA GLU A 461 20.07 -10.02 19.00
C GLU A 461 20.96 -11.14 18.47
N LYS A 462 21.63 -11.88 19.36
CA LYS A 462 22.42 -13.07 19.01
C LYS A 462 21.56 -14.15 18.35
N LEU A 463 20.34 -14.38 18.87
CA LEU A 463 19.40 -15.32 18.28
C LEU A 463 18.94 -14.86 16.89
N LEU A 464 18.54 -13.59 16.73
CA LEU A 464 18.12 -13.04 15.43
C LEU A 464 19.23 -13.00 14.38
N LYS A 465 20.50 -12.96 14.80
CA LYS A 465 21.64 -13.06 13.88
C LYS A 465 21.80 -14.49 13.35
N LYS A 466 21.56 -15.50 14.19
CA LYS A 466 21.60 -16.92 13.81
C LYS A 466 20.35 -17.37 13.06
N GLU A 467 19.19 -16.88 13.48
CA GLU A 467 17.87 -17.20 12.95
C GLU A 467 17.13 -15.90 12.60
N PRO A 468 17.32 -15.39 11.37
CA PRO A 468 16.75 -14.10 10.97
C PRO A 468 15.23 -14.08 10.92
N ILE A 469 14.59 -15.24 10.80
CA ILE A 469 13.14 -15.41 10.75
C ILE A 469 12.60 -15.49 12.19
N VAL A 470 11.89 -14.45 12.61
CA VAL A 470 11.37 -14.35 13.98
C VAL A 470 10.47 -15.51 14.38
N ARG A 471 9.72 -16.10 13.44
CA ARG A 471 8.91 -17.30 13.71
C ARG A 471 9.78 -18.47 14.18
N ALA A 472 10.80 -18.80 13.39
CA ALA A 472 11.71 -19.89 13.72
C ALA A 472 12.49 -19.60 15.01
N ALA A 473 12.87 -18.34 15.25
CA ALA A 473 13.51 -17.93 16.50
C ALA A 473 12.60 -18.15 17.72
N ILE A 474 11.32 -17.77 17.63
CA ILE A 474 10.32 -17.97 18.69
C ILE A 474 10.05 -19.47 18.91
N GLU A 475 9.92 -20.26 17.84
CA GLU A 475 9.70 -21.71 17.92
C GLU A 475 10.86 -22.42 18.62
N ARG A 476 12.11 -22.05 18.32
CA ARG A 476 13.30 -22.58 19.01
C ARG A 476 13.33 -22.27 20.50
N LEU A 477 12.88 -21.08 20.90
CA LEU A 477 12.78 -20.74 22.32
C LEU A 477 11.72 -21.57 23.04
N LYS A 478 10.58 -21.80 22.39
CA LYS A 478 9.51 -22.63 22.93
C LYS A 478 9.96 -24.09 23.10
N SER A 479 10.64 -24.65 22.10
CA SER A 479 11.17 -26.02 22.16
C SER A 479 12.30 -26.22 23.17
N ALA A 480 13.02 -25.15 23.54
CA ALA A 480 14.06 -25.21 24.57
C ALA A 480 13.50 -25.05 26.00
N SER A 481 12.23 -24.64 26.13
CA SER A 481 11.54 -24.45 27.42
C SER A 481 10.64 -25.64 27.80
N THR A 482 10.44 -26.57 26.87
CA THR A 482 9.82 -27.90 27.03
C THR A 482 10.90 -28.94 27.15
#